data_AF-A0A0E3PPG2-F1
#
_entry.id   AF-A0A0E3PPG2-F1
#
_cell.length_a   1.000
_cell.length_b   1.000
_cell.length_c   1.000
_cell.angle_alpha   90.00
_cell.angle_beta   90.00
_cell.angle_gamma   90.00
#
_symmetry.space_group_name_H-M   'P 1'
#
loop_
_entity.id
_entity.type
_entity.pdbx_description
1 polymer ?
#
loop_
_entity_poly.entity_id
_entity_poly.type
_entity_poly.pdbx_seq_one_letter_code
_entity_poly.pdbx_strand_id
1 'polypeptide(L)' 'MIKDLKILGVGGSPRKNGNTDVLLESFLKGAESADRDLHQVP' A
#
# COMPACT_ATOMS: atom_id res chain seq x y z
N MET A 1 -3.31 13.49 16.56
CA MET A 1 -3.86 12.81 15.37
C MET A 1 -3.18 13.43 14.15
N ILE A 2 -2.43 12.64 13.38
CA ILE A 2 -1.81 13.13 12.14
C ILE A 2 -2.94 13.25 11.10
N LYS A 3 -3.18 14.46 10.59
CA LYS A 3 -4.23 14.70 9.58
C LYS A 3 -3.74 14.33 8.18
N ASP A 4 -2.51 14.68 7.85
CA ASP A 4 -1.95 14.50 6.49
C ASP A 4 -0.87 13.42 6.45
N LEU A 5 -1.27 12.17 6.64
CA LEU A 5 -0.36 11.03 6.47
C LEU A 5 -0.47 10.52 5.03
N LYS A 6 0.63 10.65 4.28
CA LYS A 6 0.78 10.07 2.93
C LYS A 6 1.53 8.76 3.02
N ILE A 7 1.05 7.75 2.29
CA ILE A 7 1.63 6.40 2.32
C ILE A 7 2.09 6.01 0.92
N LEU A 8 3.34 5.57 0.82
CA LEU A 8 3.94 5.03 -0.39
C LEU A 8 4.15 3.51 -0.24
N GLY A 9 3.43 2.72 -1.03
CA GLY A 9 3.67 1.28 -1.16
C GLY A 9 4.77 1.00 -2.17
N VAL A 10 5.79 0.23 -1.78
CA VAL A 10 6.88 -0.20 -2.68
C VAL A 10 6.88 -1.72 -2.79
N GLY A 11 6.67 -2.22 -4.01
CA GLY A 11 6.85 -3.64 -4.35
C GLY A 11 8.31 -3.95 -4.65
N GLY A 12 8.69 -5.22 -4.56
CA GLY A 12 10.05 -5.64 -4.94
C GLY A 12 10.17 -7.13 -5.26
N SER A 13 9.07 -7.87 -5.17
CA SER A 13 9.05 -9.27 -5.60
C SER A 13 9.17 -9.33 -7.12
N PRO A 14 10.12 -10.10 -7.67
CA PRO A 14 10.19 -10.32 -9.12
C PRO A 14 9.03 -11.19 -9.63
N ARG A 15 8.35 -11.91 -8.73
CA ARG A 15 7.16 -12.70 -9.04
C ARG A 15 5.93 -11.79 -8.97
N LYS A 16 5.17 -11.74 -10.06
CA LYS A 16 3.89 -11.03 -10.17
C LYS A 16 2.75 -11.89 -9.62
N ASN A 17 1.72 -11.23 -9.10
CA ASN A 17 0.53 -11.82 -8.51
C ASN A 17 0.86 -12.81 -7.37
N GLY A 18 1.93 -12.52 -6.64
CA GLY A 18 2.40 -13.33 -5.53
C GLY A 18 1.85 -12.86 -4.19
N ASN A 19 2.22 -13.57 -3.12
CA ASN A 19 1.81 -13.20 -1.76
C ASN A 19 2.20 -11.77 -1.39
N THR A 20 3.36 -11.29 -1.86
CA THR A 20 3.81 -9.91 -1.60
C THR A 20 2.87 -8.88 -2.21
N ASP A 21 2.30 -9.14 -3.38
CA ASP A 21 1.34 -8.24 -4.02
C ASP A 21 0.03 -8.21 -3.21
N VAL A 22 -0.47 -9.38 -2.80
CA VAL A 22 -1.68 -9.52 -1.97
C VAL A 22 -1.52 -8.80 -0.63
N LEU A 23 -0.34 -8.93 0.01
CA LEU A 23 -0.04 -8.25 1.26
C LEU A 23 0.01 -6.73 1.06
N LEU A 24 0.76 -6.26 0.05
CA LEU A 24 0.88 -4.83 -0.23
C LEU A 24 -0.49 -4.21 -0.54
N GLU A 25 -1.30 -4.86 -1.36
CA GLU A 25 -2.68 -4.46 -1.65
C GLU A 25 -3.53 -4.38 -0.38
N SER A 26 -3.44 -5.38 0.50
CA SER A 26 -4.20 -5.41 1.75
C SER A 26 -3.80 -4.27 2.71
N PHE A 27 -2.51 -3.94 2.79
CA PHE A 27 -2.03 -2.80 3.58
C PHE A 27 -2.55 -1.47 3.04
N LEU A 28 -2.49 -1.27 1.73
CA LEU A 28 -2.96 -0.04 1.08
C LEU A 28 -4.48 0.13 1.26
N LYS A 29 -5.27 -0.95 1.10
CA LYS A 29 -6.72 -0.93 1.40
C LYS A 29 -7.02 -0.56 2.85
N GLY A 30 -6.24 -1.10 3.80
CA GLY A 30 -6.36 -0.73 5.21
C GLY A 30 -6.10 0.76 5.44
N ALA A 31 -5.05 1.30 4.80
CA ALA A 31 -4.74 2.72 4.87
C ALA A 31 -5.82 3.61 4.23
N GLU A 32 -6.36 3.20 3.08
CA GLU A 32 -7.45 3.92 2.39
C GLU A 32 -8.69 4.01 3.29
N SER A 33 -9.07 2.90 3.94
CA SER A 33 -10.20 2.86 4.87
C SER A 33 -10.05 3.75 6.11
N ALA A 34 -8.83 4.23 6.38
CA ALA A 34 -8.51 5.17 7.44
C ALA A 34 -8.39 6.62 6.93
N ASP A 35 -8.99 6.91 5.76
CA ASP A 35 -8.98 8.20 5.05
C ASP A 35 -7.55 8.74 4.80
N ARG A 36 -6.64 7.86 4.35
CA ARG A 36 -5.24 8.22 4.03
C ARG A 36 -5.00 8.29 2.54
N ASP A 37 -4.12 9.21 2.14
CA ASP A 37 -3.69 9.42 0.75
C ASP A 37 -2.58 8.41 0.37
N LEU A 38 -2.72 7.80 -0.82
CA LEU A 38 -1.97 6.60 -1.22
C LEU A 38 -1.29 6.76 -2.58
N HIS A 39 -0.04 6.30 -2.65
CA HIS A 39 0.69 6.13 -3.89
C HIS A 39 1.39 4.77 -3.88
N GLN A 40 1.46 4.10 -5.02
CA GLN A 40 2.18 2.83 -5.15
C GLN A 40 3.16 2.90 -6.32
N VAL A 41 4.36 2.38 -6.11
CA VAL A 41 5.38 2.24 -7.16
C VAL A 41 5.80 0.78 -7.33
N PRO A 42 6.16 0.37 -8.56
CA PRO A 42 6.57 -1.00 -8.87
C PRO A 42 7.83 -1.44 -8.14
#